data_AF-A0A8J3KKM2-F1
#
_entry.id   AF-A0A8J3KKM2-F1
#
_cell.length_a   1.000
_cell.length_b   1.000
_cell.length_c   1.000
_cell.angle_alpha   90.00
_cell.angle_beta   90.00
_cell.angle_gamma   90.00
#
_symmetry.space_group_name_H-M   'P 1'
#
loop_
_entity.id
_entity.type
_entity.pdbx_description
1 polymer ?
#
loop_
_entity_poly.entity_id
_entity_poly.type
_entity_poly.pdbx_seq_one_letter_code
_entity_poly.pdbx_strand_id
1 'polypeptide(L)'
;MRHPAANNKFFVTAVAYTVIGLIFAGLGILQPGAGISVVGLLLGVVLIVVGLINFAVHAVAMLMHDHEMWRNSHFTEVVDSDDEDGFGHSNG
;
A
#
# COMPACT_ATOMS: atom_id res chain seq x y z
N MET A 1 -15.59 -4.13 10.46
CA MET A 1 -14.21 -4.26 10.99
C MET A 1 -13.31 -3.40 10.11
N ARG A 2 -12.61 -2.39 10.66
CA ARG A 2 -11.74 -1.51 9.86
C ARG A 2 -10.49 -2.30 9.44
N HIS A 3 -10.40 -2.65 8.15
CA HIS A 3 -9.28 -3.41 7.60
C HIS A 3 -7.96 -2.62 7.81
N PRO A 4 -6.88 -3.22 8.36
CA PRO A 4 -5.62 -2.55 8.59
C PRO A 4 -4.97 -1.99 7.31
N ALA A 5 -5.41 -2.41 6.12
CA ALA A 5 -5.04 -1.82 4.83
C ALA A 5 -5.48 -0.34 4.68
N ALA A 6 -6.54 0.10 5.37
CA ALA A 6 -7.03 1.48 5.31
C ALA A 6 -6.25 2.45 6.21
N ASN A 7 -5.22 1.97 6.91
CA ASN A 7 -4.46 2.80 7.83
C ASN A 7 -3.36 3.54 7.05
N ASN A 8 -3.63 4.79 6.68
CA ASN A 8 -2.71 5.72 5.99
C ASN A 8 -1.33 5.88 6.67
N LYS A 9 -1.14 5.35 7.88
CA LYS A 9 0.11 5.40 8.63
C LYS A 9 1.29 4.82 7.85
N PHE A 10 1.12 3.68 7.17
CA PHE A 10 2.21 3.08 6.38
C PHE A 10 2.63 3.97 5.20
N PHE A 11 1.65 4.52 4.48
CA PHE A 11 1.90 5.46 3.39
C PHE A 11 2.59 6.74 3.88
N VAL A 12 2.07 7.36 4.95
CA VAL A 12 2.66 8.59 5.51
C VAL A 12 4.09 8.36 5.98
N THR A 13 4.37 7.21 6.60
CA THR A 13 5.72 6.87 7.08
C THR A 13 6.67 6.60 5.91
N ALA A 14 6.19 5.90 4.87
CA ALA A 14 6.96 5.68 3.63
C ALA A 14 7.32 7.00 2.94
N VAL A 15 6.35 7.90 2.78
CA VAL A 15 6.57 9.23 2.19
C VAL A 15 7.57 10.03 3.02
N ALA A 16 7.41 10.06 4.35
CA ALA A 16 8.32 10.78 5.24
C ALA A 16 9.77 10.28 5.10
N TYR A 17 10.00 8.97 5.12
CA TYR A 17 11.34 8.40 4.94
C TYR A 17 11.92 8.70 3.56
N THR A 18 11.10 8.65 2.51
CA THR A 18 11.56 8.92 1.15
C THR A 18 11.96 10.39 0.97
N VAL A 19 11.16 11.32 1.50
CA VAL A 19 11.46 12.77 1.45
C VAL A 19 12.72 13.09 2.25
N ILE A 20 12.83 12.59 3.47
CA ILE A 20 14.03 12.79 4.31
C ILE A 20 15.25 12.20 3.61
N GLY A 21 15.15 10.99 3.07
CA GLY A 21 16.23 10.34 2.34
C GLY A 21 16.69 11.13 1.12
N LEU A 22 15.75 11.67 0.33
CA LEU A 22 16.06 12.55 -0.82
C LEU A 22 16.77 13.83 -0.40
N ILE A 23 16.38 14.45 0.73
CA ILE A 23 17.05 15.64 1.25
C ILE A 23 18.50 15.32 1.60
N PHE A 24 18.74 14.22 2.34
CA PHE A 24 20.10 13.82 2.74
C PHE A 24 20.96 13.43 1.53
N ALA A 25 20.40 12.68 0.57
CA ALA A 25 21.10 12.34 -0.66
C ALA A 25 21.42 13.58 -1.49
N GLY A 26 20.46 14.51 -1.63
CA GLY A 26 20.64 15.77 -2.35
C GLY A 26 21.72 16.66 -1.73
N LEU A 27 21.72 16.81 -0.39
CA LEU A 27 22.76 17.55 0.32
C LEU A 27 24.16 16.91 0.13
N GLY A 28 24.22 15.57 0.14
CA GLY A 28 25.46 14.84 -0.12
C GLY A 28 26.01 15.03 -1.54
N ILE A 29 25.13 15.15 -2.54
CA ILE A 29 25.51 15.42 -3.94
C ILE A 29 25.96 16.87 -4.13
N LEU A 30 25.25 17.83 -3.51
CA LEU A 30 25.49 19.27 -3.69
C LEU A 30 26.74 19.79 -2.95
N GLN A 31 27.23 19.07 -1.93
CA GLN A 31 28.46 19.43 -1.21
C GLN A 31 29.54 18.34 -1.32
N PRO A 32 30.12 18.12 -2.52
CA PRO A 32 31.19 17.15 -2.70
C PRO A 32 32.46 17.64 -1.98
N GLY A 33 32.96 16.87 -1.00
CA GLY A 33 34.27 17.11 -0.37
C GLY A 33 34.24 17.29 1.16
N ALA A 34 33.08 17.44 1.78
CA ALA A 34 32.96 17.29 3.23
C ALA A 34 32.87 15.80 3.58
N GLY A 35 33.48 15.32 4.68
CA GLY A 35 33.23 13.94 5.16
C GLY A 35 31.74 13.65 5.41
N ILE A 36 30.94 14.71 5.54
CA ILE A 36 29.47 14.70 5.64
C ILE A 36 28.80 14.25 4.32
N SER A 37 29.44 14.42 3.16
CA SER A 37 28.85 14.10 1.85
C SER A 37 28.62 12.60 1.66
N VAL A 38 29.58 11.77 2.05
CA VAL A 38 29.49 10.31 1.97
C VAL A 38 28.45 9.77 2.95
N VAL A 39 28.44 10.31 4.18
CA VAL A 39 27.48 9.94 5.21
C VAL A 39 26.05 10.32 4.81
N GLY A 40 25.87 11.53 4.27
CA GLY A 40 24.58 12.01 3.78
C GLY A 40 24.05 11.17 2.60
N LEU A 41 24.91 10.77 1.67
CA LEU A 41 24.55 9.86 0.59
C LEU A 41 24.13 8.47 1.10
N LEU A 42 24.91 7.86 1.99
CA LEU A 42 24.60 6.53 2.54
C LEU A 42 23.30 6.55 3.34
N LEU A 43 23.14 7.49 4.26
CA LEU A 43 21.89 7.65 5.02
C LEU A 43 20.70 7.95 4.11
N GLY A 44 20.88 8.85 3.14
CA GLY A 44 19.85 9.21 2.18
C GLY A 44 19.35 8.02 1.39
N VAL A 45 20.27 7.24 0.82
CA VAL A 45 19.94 6.02 0.06
C VAL A 45 19.25 4.98 0.94
N VAL A 46 19.74 4.73 2.16
CA VAL A 46 19.12 3.77 3.09
C VAL A 46 17.68 4.17 3.41
N LEU A 47 17.44 5.45 3.70
CA LEU A 47 16.09 5.94 4.01
C LEU A 47 15.15 5.85 2.80
N ILE A 48 15.65 6.11 1.59
CA ILE A 48 14.87 5.90 0.35
C ILE A 48 14.50 4.43 0.18
N VAL A 49 15.45 3.50 0.38
CA VAL A 49 15.19 2.06 0.27
C VAL A 49 14.13 1.61 1.29
N VAL A 50 14.24 2.05 2.54
CA VAL A 50 13.24 1.74 3.58
C VAL A 50 11.87 2.33 3.23
N GLY A 51 11.84 3.55 2.69
CA GLY A 51 10.61 4.17 2.19
C GLY A 51 9.95 3.35 1.07
N LEU A 52 10.73 2.90 0.08
CA LEU A 52 10.26 2.08 -1.03
C LEU A 52 9.74 0.71 -0.57
N ILE A 53 10.41 0.06 0.39
CA ILE A 53 9.94 -1.21 0.96
C ILE A 53 8.58 -1.01 1.64
N ASN A 54 8.43 0.03 2.47
CA ASN A 54 7.16 0.32 3.13
C ASN A 54 6.05 0.63 2.12
N PHE A 55 6.38 1.35 1.05
CA PHE A 55 5.44 1.63 -0.04
C PHE A 55 4.99 0.35 -0.75
N ALA A 56 5.93 -0.55 -1.05
CA ALA A 56 5.64 -1.84 -1.68
C ALA A 56 4.75 -2.71 -0.78
N VAL A 57 5.04 -2.81 0.51
CA VAL A 57 4.22 -3.55 1.48
C VAL A 57 2.80 -2.98 1.54
N HIS A 58 2.66 -1.65 1.55
CA HIS A 58 1.36 -1.00 1.55
C HIS A 58 0.56 -1.28 0.26
N ALA A 59 1.23 -1.22 -0.90
CA ALA A 59 0.61 -1.52 -2.19
C ALA A 59 0.14 -2.99 -2.27
N VAL A 60 0.95 -3.93 -1.78
CA VAL A 60 0.57 -5.35 -1.71
C VAL A 60 -0.62 -5.56 -0.78
N ALA A 61 -0.64 -4.90 0.39
CA ALA A 61 -1.77 -4.98 1.31
C ALA A 61 -3.07 -4.44 0.70
N MET A 62 -3.00 -3.34 -0.06
CA MET A 62 -4.14 -2.83 -0.82
C MET A 62 -4.60 -3.81 -1.89
N LEU A 63 -3.68 -4.38 -2.68
CA LEU A 63 -3.98 -5.38 -3.70
C LEU A 63 -4.68 -6.61 -3.12
N MET A 64 -4.19 -7.13 -1.99
CA MET A 64 -4.82 -8.28 -1.32
C MET A 64 -6.22 -7.95 -0.81
N HIS A 65 -6.43 -6.74 -0.28
CA HIS A 65 -7.75 -6.30 0.15
C HIS A 65 -8.74 -6.16 -1.01
N ASP A 66 -8.29 -5.60 -2.13
CA ASP A 66 -9.11 -5.45 -3.33
C ASP A 66 -9.51 -6.82 -3.90
N HIS A 67 -8.56 -7.77 -3.91
CA HIS A 67 -8.82 -9.16 -4.30
C HIS A 67 -9.83 -9.86 -3.38
N GLU A 68 -9.76 -9.60 -2.07
CA GLU A 68 -10.70 -10.13 -1.08
C GLU A 68 -12.11 -9.55 -1.28
N MET A 69 -12.22 -8.25 -1.53
CA MET A 69 -13.48 -7.56 -1.81
C MET A 69 -14.10 -8.03 -3.13
N TRP A 70 -13.31 -8.16 -4.19
CA TRP A 70 -13.74 -8.68 -5.49
C TRP A 70 -14.25 -10.12 -5.38
N ARG A 71 -13.55 -10.97 -4.62
CA ARG A 71 -14.01 -12.35 -4.35
C ARG A 71 -15.35 -12.35 -3.62
N ASN A 72 -15.50 -11.52 -2.58
CA ASN A 72 -16.73 -11.49 -1.81
C ASN A 72 -17.92 -10.99 -2.66
N SER A 73 -17.74 -10.03 -3.58
CA SER A 73 -18.85 -9.59 -4.44
C SER A 73 -19.26 -10.65 -5.45
N HIS A 74 -18.31 -11.33 -6.11
CA HIS A 74 -18.64 -12.30 -7.16
C HIS A 74 -19.24 -13.60 -6.63
N PHE A 75 -18.87 -14.06 -5.43
CA PHE A 75 -19.43 -15.30 -4.87
C PHE A 75 -20.75 -15.11 -4.13
N THR A 76 -21.07 -13.89 -3.69
CA THR A 76 -22.36 -13.62 -3.03
C THR A 76 -23.47 -13.45 -4.08
N GLU A 77 -23.18 -12.84 -5.24
CA GLU A 77 -24.14 -12.74 -6.35
C GLU A 77 -24.58 -14.10 -6.91
N VAL A 78 -23.68 -15.10 -6.97
CA VAL A 78 -24.02 -16.42 -7.52
C VAL A 78 -24.95 -17.21 -6.60
N VAL A 79 -24.91 -16.98 -5.29
CA VAL A 79 -25.76 -17.70 -4.34
C VAL A 79 -27.18 -17.15 -4.33
N ASP A 80 -27.37 -15.83 -4.52
CA ASP A 80 -28.71 -15.24 -4.57
C ASP A 80 -29.40 -15.44 -5.93
N SER A 81 -28.67 -15.68 -7.02
CA SER A 81 -29.27 -15.93 -8.34
C SER A 81 -29.86 -17.33 -8.54
N ASP A 82 -29.49 -18.30 -7.70
CA ASP A 82 -29.98 -19.69 -7.83
C ASP A 82 -31.29 -19.95 -7.05
N ASP A 83 -31.70 -19.03 -6.16
CA ASP A 83 -32.91 -19.17 -5.34
C ASP A 83 -34.14 -18.42 -5.91
N GLU A 84 -33.97 -17.48 -6.87
CA GLU A 84 -35.10 -16.73 -7.45
C GLU A 84 -35.80 -17.43 -8.65
N ASP A 85 -35.22 -18.50 -9.19
CA ASP A 85 -35.80 -19.22 -10.34
C ASP A 85 -36.64 -20.45 -9.92
N GLY A 86 -36.76 -20.71 -8.61
CA GLY A 86 -37.20 -21.99 -8.05
C GLY A 86 -38.56 -22.05 -7.36
N PHE A 87 -39.33 -20.95 -7.23
CA PHE A 87 -40.66 -21.01 -6.61
C PHE A 87 -41.75 -20.40 -7.49
N GLY A 88 -42.15 -21.22 -8.47
CA GLY A 88 -43.48 -21.79 -8.47
C GLY A 88 -44.64 -20.85 -8.19
N HIS A 89 -45.33 -20.46 -9.27
CA HIS A 89 -46.77 -20.30 -9.30
C HIS A 89 -47.50 -21.18 -8.26
N SER A 90 -48.22 -20.55 -7.33
CA SER A 90 -49.43 -21.13 -6.75
C SER A 90 -50.31 -20.01 -6.22
N ASN A 91 -51.37 -19.72 -6.97
CA ASN A 91 -52.50 -18.93 -6.51
C ASN A 91 -53.10 -19.54 -5.23
N GLY A 92 -53.39 -18.69 -4.25
CA GLY A 92 -54.21 -18.99 -3.07
C GLY A 92 -54.77 -17.69 -2.52
#